data_AF-A0A963JX53-F1
#
_entry.id   AF-A0A963JX53-F1
#
_cell.length_a   1.000
_cell.length_b   1.000
_cell.length_c   1.000
_cell.angle_alpha   90.00
_cell.angle_beta   90.00
_cell.angle_gamma   90.00
#
_symmetry.space_group_name_H-M   'P 1'
#
loop_
_entity.id
_entity.type
_entity.pdbx_description
1 polymer ?
#
loop_
_entity_poly.entity_id
_entity_poly.type
_entity_poly.pdbx_seq_one_letter_code
_entity_poly.pdbx_strand_id
1 'polypeptide(L)' 'DPAQVAATVRFASFQSLQQKEREGYFNSDRLGQTRAGDAETAKVREGRVGGYRSSLRPETADRLDRLVEERLAPDFGYR' A
#
# COMPACT_ATOMS: atom_id res chain seq x y z
N ASP A 1 2.97 -16.54 20.30
CA ASP A 1 4.18 -17.30 19.95
C ASP A 1 5.08 -16.44 19.04
N PRO A 2 6.32 -16.13 19.44
CA PRO A 2 7.28 -15.36 18.62
C PRO A 2 7.56 -15.97 17.24
N ALA A 3 7.59 -17.30 17.12
CA ALA A 3 7.84 -17.96 15.84
C ALA A 3 6.68 -17.72 14.86
N GLN A 4 5.45 -17.82 15.36
CA GLN A 4 4.25 -17.48 14.60
C GLN A 4 4.26 -16.02 14.16
N VAL A 5 4.61 -15.07 15.04
CA VAL A 5 4.70 -13.64 14.68
C VAL A 5 5.71 -13.42 13.55
N ALA A 6 6.90 -14.02 13.65
CA ALA A 6 7.92 -13.90 12.61
C ALA A 6 7.46 -14.50 11.27
N ALA A 7 6.75 -15.64 11.30
CA ALA A 7 6.17 -16.25 10.11
C ALA A 7 5.10 -15.35 9.48
N THR A 8 4.22 -14.76 10.30
CA THR A 8 3.20 -13.82 9.84
C THR A 8 3.82 -12.58 9.21
N VAL A 9 4.86 -11.99 9.82
CA VAL A 9 5.57 -10.83 9.25
C VAL A 9 6.20 -11.17 7.91
N ARG A 10 6.86 -12.33 7.78
CA ARG A 10 7.44 -12.75 6.49
C ARG A 10 6.37 -12.91 5.42
N PHE A 11 5.27 -13.60 5.75
CA PHE A 11 4.16 -13.83 4.83
C PHE A 11 3.50 -12.51 4.40
N ALA A 12 3.27 -11.60 5.33
CA ALA A 12 2.58 -10.34 5.10
C ALA A 12 3.50 -9.20 4.63
N SER A 13 4.81 -9.46 4.48
CA SER A 13 5.75 -8.46 3.97
C SER A 13 5.36 -8.04 2.54
N PHE A 14 5.59 -6.75 2.22
CA PHE A 14 5.25 -6.20 0.91
C PHE A 14 5.85 -7.03 -0.24
N GLN A 15 7.14 -7.38 -0.13
CA GLN A 15 7.83 -8.19 -1.14
C GLN A 15 7.19 -9.57 -1.32
N SER A 16 6.81 -10.23 -0.22
CA SER A 16 6.14 -11.54 -0.27
C SER A 16 4.77 -11.43 -0.92
N LEU A 17 3.97 -10.43 -0.54
CA LEU A 17 2.63 -10.22 -1.11
C LEU A 17 2.69 -9.83 -2.59
N GLN A 18 3.68 -9.03 -3.00
CA GLN A 18 3.88 -8.66 -4.40
C GLN A 18 4.24 -9.88 -5.25
N GLN A 19 5.12 -10.76 -4.76
CA GLN A 19 5.45 -12.00 -5.45
C GLN A 19 4.23 -12.92 -5.55
N LYS A 20 3.48 -13.10 -4.46
CA LYS A 20 2.27 -13.91 -4.41
C LYS A 20 1.19 -13.43 -5.39
N GLU A 21 1.03 -12.12 -5.54
CA GLU A 21 0.10 -11.56 -6.53
C GLU A 21 0.54 -11.90 -7.96
N ARG A 22 1.84 -11.76 -8.28
CA ARG A 22 2.39 -12.09 -9.60
C ARG A 22 2.27 -13.58 -9.94
N GLU A 23 2.39 -14.44 -8.93
CA GLU A 23 2.26 -15.90 -9.05
C GLU A 23 0.81 -16.38 -9.04
N GLY A 24 -0.17 -15.50 -8.83
CA GLY A 24 -1.58 -15.88 -8.72
C GLY A 24 -1.91 -16.69 -7.46
N TYR A 25 -1.10 -16.60 -6.39
CA TYR A 25 -1.20 -17.41 -5.18
C TYR A 25 -2.61 -17.46 -4.56
N PHE A 26 -3.35 -16.35 -4.63
CA PHE A 26 -4.69 -16.24 -4.02
C PHE A 26 -5.83 -16.79 -4.88
N ASN A 27 -5.54 -17.26 -6.11
CA ASN A 27 -6.51 -17.88 -7.03
C ASN A 27 -7.88 -17.17 -7.05
N SER A 28 -7.86 -15.84 -7.17
CA SER A 28 -9.05 -15.01 -7.13
C SER A 28 -8.95 -13.90 -8.17
N ASP A 29 -10.01 -13.74 -8.96
CA ASP A 29 -10.15 -12.66 -9.94
C ASP A 29 -10.07 -11.26 -9.32
N ARG A 30 -10.21 -11.16 -7.99
CA ARG A 30 -10.13 -9.89 -7.23
C ARG A 30 -8.74 -9.58 -6.69
N LEU A 31 -7.82 -10.55 -6.68
CA LEU A 31 -6.54 -10.45 -5.97
C LEU A 31 -5.33 -10.72 -6.89
N GLY A 32 -5.47 -10.44 -8.18
CA GLY A 32 -4.42 -10.48 -9.19
C GLY A 32 -4.34 -9.20 -10.01
N GLN A 33 -3.33 -9.11 -10.86
CA GLN A 33 -3.20 -8.00 -11.82
C GLN A 33 -4.39 -7.99 -12.78
N THR A 34 -5.04 -6.84 -12.93
CA THR A 34 -6.08 -6.68 -13.94
C THR A 34 -5.52 -6.88 -15.35
N ARG A 35 -4.27 -6.45 -15.60
CA ARG A 35 -3.56 -6.70 -16.85
C ARG A 35 -2.21 -7.37 -16.57
N ALA A 36 -2.07 -8.60 -17.06
CA ALA A 36 -0.84 -9.36 -16.93
C ALA A 36 0.36 -8.60 -17.53
N GLY A 37 1.45 -8.52 -16.77
CA GLY A 37 2.69 -7.86 -17.19
C GLY A 37 2.74 -6.36 -16.92
N ASP A 38 1.68 -5.78 -16.33
CA ASP A 38 1.61 -4.35 -16.03
C ASP A 38 1.48 -4.07 -14.54
N ALA A 39 2.61 -3.72 -13.93
CA ALA A 39 2.73 -3.49 -12.49
C ALA A 39 1.87 -2.32 -11.98
N GLU A 40 1.78 -1.23 -12.74
CA GLU A 40 0.56 -0.45 -13.01
C GLU A 40 -0.76 -0.84 -12.35
N THR A 41 -1.24 -2.00 -12.79
CA THR A 41 -2.59 -2.51 -12.52
C THR A 41 -2.61 -3.51 -11.37
N ALA A 42 -1.46 -3.77 -10.76
CA ALA A 42 -1.33 -4.62 -9.60
C ALA A 42 -1.90 -3.93 -8.36
N LYS A 43 -2.52 -4.71 -7.49
CA LYS A 43 -2.91 -4.23 -6.16
C LYS A 43 -1.67 -3.93 -5.31
N VAL A 44 -0.65 -4.79 -5.36
CA VAL A 44 0.59 -4.67 -4.59
C VAL A 44 1.69 -4.03 -5.45
N ARG A 45 1.48 -2.76 -5.80
CA ARG A 45 2.33 -2.01 -6.76
C ARG A 45 3.59 -1.39 -6.14
N GLU A 46 3.44 -0.49 -5.18
CA GLU A 46 4.55 0.25 -4.54
C GLU A 46 4.43 0.24 -3.01
N GLY A 47 5.51 -0.17 -2.33
CA GLY A 47 5.57 -0.34 -0.88
C GLY A 47 6.39 0.76 -0.21
N ARG A 48 6.04 2.03 -0.44
CA ARG A 48 6.78 3.19 0.06
C ARG A 48 5.88 4.15 0.83
N VAL A 49 6.33 4.57 2.02
CA VAL A 49 5.70 5.66 2.77
C VAL A 49 6.00 6.99 2.08
N GLY A 50 4.96 7.80 1.84
CA GLY A 50 5.10 9.11 1.19
C GLY A 50 5.27 9.05 -0.34
N GLY A 51 5.09 7.90 -0.98
CA GLY A 51 5.24 7.74 -2.44
C GLY A 51 4.38 8.69 -3.29
N TYR A 52 3.24 9.16 -2.75
CA TYR A 52 2.37 10.14 -3.43
C TYR A 52 3.13 11.44 -3.80
N ARG A 53 4.15 11.84 -3.03
CA ARG A 53 4.93 13.05 -3.31
C ARG A 53 5.75 12.96 -4.60
N SER A 54 6.13 11.76 -5.02
CA SER A 54 6.78 11.57 -6.34
C SER A 54 5.79 11.53 -7.50
N SER A 55 4.50 11.31 -7.23
CA SER A 55 3.46 11.20 -8.27
C SER A 55 2.65 12.47 -8.45
N LEU A 56 2.52 13.29 -7.39
CA LEU A 56 1.78 14.54 -7.41
C LEU A 56 2.71 15.73 -7.62
N ARG A 57 2.14 16.81 -8.16
CA ARG A 57 2.81 18.11 -8.14
C ARG A 57 3.02 18.57 -6.69
N PRO A 58 4.13 19.27 -6.36
CA PRO A 58 4.41 19.72 -5.00
C PRO A 58 3.25 20.49 -4.37
N GLU A 59 2.63 21.41 -5.12
CA GLU A 59 1.54 22.26 -4.62
C GLU A 59 0.28 21.46 -4.28
N THR A 60 0.05 20.35 -5.00
CA THR A 60 -1.06 19.43 -4.71
C THR A 60 -0.78 18.65 -3.43
N ALA A 61 0.45 18.15 -3.25
CA ALA A 61 0.83 17.42 -2.03
C ALA A 61 0.68 18.31 -0.79
N ASP A 62 1.19 19.54 -0.82
CA ASP A 62 1.11 20.48 0.31
C ASP A 62 -0.34 20.90 0.62
N ARG A 63 -1.20 20.96 -0.40
CA ARG A 63 -2.62 21.21 -0.19
C ARG A 63 -3.32 20.03 0.49
N LEU A 64 -2.94 18.80 0.18
CA LEU A 64 -3.49 17.61 0.84
C LEU A 64 -3.07 17.54 2.31
N ASP A 65 -1.81 17.86 2.61
CA ASP A 65 -1.32 17.89 3.99
C ASP A 65 -2.13 18.89 4.83
N ARG A 66 -2.30 20.13 4.33
CA ARG A 66 -3.15 21.14 4.99
C ARG A 66 -4.60 20.70 5.15
N LEU A 67 -5.19 20.05 4.15
CA LEU A 67 -6.56 19.56 4.24
C LEU A 67 -6.72 18.56 5.38
N VAL A 68 -5.75 17.66 5.55
CA VAL A 68 -5.74 16.66 6.63
C VAL A 68 -5.61 17.36 7.99
N GLU A 69 -4.65 18.28 8.13
CA GLU A 69 -4.44 19.06 9.36
C GLU A 69 -5.67 19.89 9.76
N GLU A 70 -6.33 20.54 8.81
CA GLU A 70 -7.46 21.43 9.06
C GLU A 70 -8.79 20.68 9.31
N ARG A 71 -8.94 19.45 8.80
CA ARG A 71 -10.25 18.76 8.75
C ARG A 71 -10.31 17.47 9.55
N LEU A 72 -9.19 16.89 9.97
CA LEU A 72 -9.24 15.73 10.84
C LEU A 72 -9.83 16.12 12.21
N ALA A 73 -10.81 15.35 12.66
CA ALA A 73 -11.40 15.56 13.97
C ALA A 73 -10.35 15.27 15.06
N PRO A 74 -10.10 16.21 15.99
CA PRO A 74 -9.04 16.09 16.99
C PRO A 74 -9.30 14.97 18.00
N ASP A 75 -10.57 14.60 18.19
CA ASP A 75 -11.00 13.68 19.25
C ASP A 75 -10.57 12.21 19.02
N PHE A 76 -10.14 11.86 17.81
CA PHE A 76 -9.68 10.51 17.48
C PHE A 76 -8.18 10.29 17.66
N GLY A 77 -7.43 11.32 18.07
CA GLY A 77 -6.01 11.19 18.43
C GLY A 77 -5.08 10.92 17.25
N TYR A 78 -5.47 11.30 16.03
CA TYR A 78 -4.60 11.24 14.85
C TYR A 78 -3.35 12.09 15.05
N ARG A 79 -2.19 11.55 14.68
CA ARG A 79 -0.86 12.19 14.77
C ARG A 79 -0.04 11.85 13.54
#